data_AF-A0A840Q4E0-F1
#
_entry.id   AF-A0A840Q4E0-F1
#
_cell.length_a   1.000
_cell.length_b   1.000
_cell.length_c   1.000
_cell.angle_alpha   90.00
_cell.angle_beta   90.00
_cell.angle_gamma   90.00
#
_symmetry.space_group_name_H-M   'P 1'
#
loop_
_entity.id
_entity.type
_entity.pdbx_description
1 polymer ?
#
loop_
_entity_poly.entity_id
_entity_poly.type
_entity_poly.pdbx_seq_one_letter_code
_entity_poly.pdbx_strand_id
1 'polypeptide(L)'
;MKWLPGGWQRADQVEHERATEPVRSRGTARYASGQAGSPDPATRVQPGGGHRPTLLGADAHDVDVSASSFKALLIGGGVSGLLTVLVAAALVNSGSSVFMWIWQLVFGVLFLWFITASRGMLNSRGFLIDRSGFYARTRGEVFGVSWDEIKAVGIGTLPWIQHRRPVAPERRQALELYPADPGFPTRHPELERWRVEESPSMPGLPGERYRFHLPPFSRLPKELEGAVQTVAPQKWVGHYKRHLPPPPA
;
A
#
# COMPACT_ATOMS: atom_id res chain seq x y z
N MET A 1 -1.32 7.42 18.52
CA MET A 1 -0.88 6.55 17.41
C MET A 1 -1.00 7.33 16.12
N LYS A 2 0.13 7.68 15.48
CA LYS A 2 0.15 8.53 14.28
C LYS A 2 -0.12 7.63 13.07
N TRP A 3 -1.31 7.78 12.48
CA TRP A 3 -1.67 7.19 11.19
C TRP A 3 -0.76 7.79 10.11
N LEU A 4 0.04 6.97 9.44
CA LEU A 4 0.69 7.36 8.19
C LEU A 4 -0.16 6.82 7.04
N PRO A 5 -0.68 7.69 6.15
CA PRO A 5 -1.43 7.27 4.98
C PRO A 5 -0.45 6.63 3.99
N GLY A 6 -0.21 5.32 4.12
CA GLY A 6 0.82 4.70 3.31
C GLY A 6 1.14 3.25 3.61
N GLY A 7 0.17 2.33 3.70
CA GLY A 7 0.34 0.91 4.04
C GLY A 7 1.35 0.06 3.22
N TRP A 8 2.19 0.68 2.40
CA TRP A 8 3.34 0.08 1.71
C TRP A 8 4.68 0.73 2.08
N GLN A 9 4.68 1.75 2.95
CA GLN A 9 5.90 2.20 3.61
C GLN A 9 6.32 1.08 4.56
N ARG A 10 7.60 0.71 4.47
CA ARG A 10 8.25 -0.35 5.25
C ARG A 10 7.79 -0.22 6.72
N ALA A 11 6.88 -1.09 7.17
CA ALA A 11 6.33 -1.03 8.53
C ALA A 11 7.45 -1.21 9.58
N ASP A 12 8.52 -1.88 9.19
CA ASP A 12 9.72 -2.11 10.00
C ASP A 12 10.54 -0.82 10.22
N GLN A 13 10.41 0.18 9.33
CA GLN A 13 11.09 1.48 9.46
C GLN A 13 10.46 2.32 10.58
N VAL A 14 9.16 2.19 10.82
CA VAL A 14 8.44 2.93 11.88
C VAL A 14 8.80 2.40 13.28
N GLU A 15 9.21 1.14 13.40
CA GLU A 15 9.74 0.58 14.66
C GLU A 15 11.21 0.97 14.88
N HIS A 16 12.05 1.00 13.84
CA HIS A 16 13.44 1.49 13.95
C HIS A 16 13.51 2.99 14.23
N GLU A 17 12.63 3.82 13.66
CA GLU A 17 12.56 5.27 13.95
C GLU A 17 12.15 5.58 15.40
N ARG A 18 11.58 4.63 16.14
CA ARG A 18 11.29 4.82 17.57
C ARG A 18 12.48 4.52 18.49
N ALA A 19 13.60 4.05 17.94
CA ALA A 19 14.73 3.56 18.73
C ALA A 19 16.06 4.28 18.45
N THR A 20 16.12 5.45 17.80
CA THR A 20 17.42 6.14 17.63
C THR A 20 17.33 7.67 17.48
N GLU A 21 18.28 8.32 18.14
CA GLU A 21 18.59 9.75 18.22
C GLU A 21 18.95 10.44 16.88
N PRO A 22 19.02 11.80 16.81
CA PRO A 22 18.93 12.52 15.54
C PRO A 22 20.24 12.48 14.75
N VAL A 23 20.17 11.93 13.54
CA VAL A 23 21.27 12.01 12.56
C VAL A 23 21.11 13.27 11.70
N ARG A 24 22.23 13.99 11.61
CA ARG A 24 22.46 15.28 10.97
C ARG A 24 22.01 15.35 9.50
N SER A 25 21.43 16.51 9.21
CA SER A 25 21.18 17.13 7.91
C SER A 25 22.28 16.88 6.87
N ARG A 26 21.90 16.38 5.70
CA ARG A 26 22.72 16.40 4.48
C ARG A 26 21.85 16.66 3.25
N GLY A 27 21.96 17.88 2.73
CA GLY A 27 21.81 18.26 1.32
C GLY A 27 20.45 18.09 0.66
N THR A 28 19.53 19.04 0.88
CA THR A 28 18.42 19.26 -0.07
C THR A 28 18.89 20.15 -1.21
N ALA A 29 18.80 19.64 -2.44
CA ALA A 29 18.97 20.43 -3.65
C ALA A 29 17.86 21.48 -3.74
N ARG A 30 18.25 22.75 -3.94
CA ARG A 30 17.35 23.88 -4.18
C ARG A 30 16.67 23.71 -5.54
N TYR A 31 15.34 23.76 -5.56
CA TYR A 31 14.59 24.01 -6.78
C TYR A 31 14.60 25.52 -7.07
N ALA A 32 15.06 25.88 -8.27
CA ALA A 32 14.85 27.19 -8.84
C ALA A 32 13.39 27.30 -9.31
N SER A 33 12.65 28.24 -8.74
CA SER A 33 11.35 28.68 -9.24
C SER A 33 11.56 29.55 -10.48
N GLY A 34 11.19 29.04 -11.65
CA GLY A 34 11.04 29.79 -12.90
C GLY A 34 9.62 29.63 -13.44
N GLN A 35 9.03 30.75 -13.85
CA GLN A 35 7.60 31.04 -13.90
C GLN A 35 6.99 30.92 -15.32
N ALA A 36 5.68 30.60 -15.33
CA ALA A 36 4.63 30.89 -16.33
C ALA A 36 4.61 30.18 -17.71
N GLY A 37 3.44 29.61 -18.02
CA GLY A 37 2.81 29.75 -19.34
C GLY A 37 2.17 28.50 -19.96
N SER A 38 0.84 28.51 -20.01
CA SER A 38 -0.09 27.74 -20.88
C SER A 38 -0.53 26.31 -20.51
N PRO A 39 -1.85 26.02 -20.67
CA PRO A 39 -2.45 24.71 -20.41
C PRO A 39 -2.44 23.84 -21.67
N ASP A 40 -2.01 22.59 -21.55
CA ASP A 40 -2.29 21.56 -22.56
C ASP A 40 -2.43 20.18 -21.91
N PRO A 41 -3.43 19.35 -22.31
CA PRO A 41 -3.77 18.11 -21.64
C PRO A 41 -3.04 16.95 -22.30
N ALA A 42 -1.97 16.46 -21.68
CA ALA A 42 -1.46 15.12 -21.94
C ALA A 42 -0.60 14.70 -20.75
N THR A 43 -0.92 13.53 -20.22
CA THR A 43 -0.15 12.76 -19.24
C THR A 43 1.32 12.71 -19.68
N ARG A 44 2.13 13.64 -19.14
CA ARG A 44 3.57 13.70 -19.41
C ARG A 44 4.26 12.66 -18.54
N VAL A 45 4.33 11.43 -19.06
CA VAL A 45 5.30 10.43 -18.61
C VAL A 45 6.68 11.04 -18.84
N GLN A 46 7.43 11.28 -17.76
CA GLN A 46 8.80 11.80 -17.85
C GLN A 46 9.70 10.72 -18.49
N PRO A 47 10.43 11.04 -19.57
CA PRO A 47 11.39 10.10 -20.14
C PRO A 47 12.72 10.25 -19.40
N GLY A 48 12.93 9.39 -18.40
CA GLY A 48 14.21 9.25 -17.70
C GLY A 48 14.57 7.78 -17.57
N GLY A 49 15.51 7.31 -18.39
CA GLY A 49 16.17 6.01 -18.21
C GLY A 49 15.42 4.78 -18.73
N GLY A 50 15.57 4.47 -20.03
CA GLY A 50 15.56 3.10 -20.56
C GLY A 50 14.28 2.25 -20.42
N HIS A 51 13.22 2.74 -19.80
CA HIS A 51 11.98 1.96 -19.63
C HIS A 51 11.18 1.97 -20.93
N ARG A 52 11.25 0.85 -21.65
CA ARG A 52 10.36 0.54 -22.76
C ARG A 52 8.91 0.77 -22.29
N PRO A 53 8.04 1.43 -23.07
CA PRO A 53 6.63 1.55 -22.70
C PRO A 53 6.09 0.13 -22.50
N THR A 54 5.71 -0.18 -21.27
CA THR A 54 5.06 -1.45 -20.96
C THR A 54 3.69 -1.43 -21.61
N LEU A 55 3.57 -2.03 -22.80
CA LEU A 55 2.28 -2.31 -23.40
C LEU A 55 1.62 -3.41 -22.58
N LEU A 56 0.64 -3.03 -21.76
CA LEU A 56 -0.24 -3.97 -21.09
C LEU A 56 -1.09 -4.67 -22.16
N GLY A 57 -1.17 -5.99 -22.10
CA GLY A 57 -2.06 -6.77 -22.94
C GLY A 57 -3.53 -6.48 -22.65
N ALA A 58 -4.39 -6.82 -23.60
CA ALA A 58 -5.84 -6.66 -23.48
C ALA A 58 -6.44 -7.47 -22.32
N ASP A 59 -5.72 -8.50 -21.84
CA ASP A 59 -6.13 -9.39 -20.75
C ASP A 59 -5.56 -8.95 -19.38
N ALA A 60 -5.04 -7.73 -19.26
CA ALA A 60 -4.45 -7.26 -18.01
C ALA A 60 -5.49 -7.16 -16.89
N HIS A 61 -5.25 -7.90 -15.80
CA HIS A 61 -6.02 -7.81 -14.58
C HIS A 61 -5.52 -6.65 -13.71
N ASP A 62 -6.33 -5.59 -13.55
CA ASP A 62 -6.07 -4.50 -12.61
C ASP A 62 -6.68 -4.83 -11.24
N VAL A 63 -5.82 -5.03 -10.25
CA VAL A 63 -6.19 -5.21 -8.86
C VAL A 63 -5.92 -3.90 -8.11
N ASP A 64 -6.97 -3.09 -7.96
CA ASP A 64 -6.90 -1.79 -7.30
C ASP A 64 -7.03 -1.94 -5.77
N VAL A 65 -5.94 -1.63 -5.08
CA VAL A 65 -5.82 -1.70 -3.63
C VAL A 65 -6.47 -0.47 -2.96
N SER A 66 -6.62 0.62 -3.71
CA SER A 66 -7.20 1.88 -3.20
C SER A 66 -8.73 1.84 -3.13
N ALA A 67 -9.39 1.12 -4.05
CA ALA A 67 -10.84 1.06 -4.14
C ALA A 67 -11.53 0.47 -2.89
N SER A 68 -10.98 -0.62 -2.33
CA SER A 68 -11.55 -1.26 -1.13
C SER A 68 -11.50 -0.33 0.08
N SER A 69 -10.38 0.37 0.21
CA SER A 69 -10.13 1.27 1.33
C SER A 69 -10.97 2.56 1.15
N PHE A 70 -11.16 3.03 -0.08
CA PHE A 70 -11.98 4.21 -0.40
C PHE A 70 -13.45 4.00 -0.04
N LYS A 71 -14.00 2.79 -0.29
CA LYS A 71 -15.37 2.43 0.11
C LYS A 71 -15.58 2.57 1.62
N ALA A 72 -14.64 2.08 2.43
CA ALA A 72 -14.73 2.21 3.89
C ALA A 72 -14.70 3.67 4.35
N LEU A 73 -13.86 4.51 3.74
CA LEU A 73 -13.85 5.95 4.01
C LEU A 73 -15.13 6.65 3.56
N LEU A 74 -15.70 6.30 2.42
CA LEU A 74 -16.96 6.89 1.96
C LEU A 74 -18.11 6.59 2.93
N ILE A 75 -18.19 5.37 3.44
CA ILE A 75 -19.20 4.99 4.43
C ILE A 75 -18.97 5.76 5.74
N GLY A 76 -17.75 5.74 6.27
CA GLY A 76 -17.43 6.44 7.53
C GLY A 76 -17.57 7.96 7.43
N GLY A 77 -17.09 8.55 6.35
CA GLY A 77 -17.23 9.97 6.01
C GLY A 77 -18.69 10.37 5.78
N GLY A 78 -19.46 9.54 5.06
CA GLY A 78 -20.88 9.79 4.82
C GLY A 78 -21.69 9.78 6.12
N VAL A 79 -21.49 8.78 6.97
CA VAL A 79 -22.18 8.67 8.27
C VAL A 79 -21.79 9.82 9.21
N SER A 80 -20.49 10.12 9.34
CA SER A 80 -20.04 11.24 10.19
C SER A 80 -20.51 12.60 9.68
N GLY A 81 -20.50 12.82 8.37
CA GLY A 81 -21.04 14.04 7.75
C GLY A 81 -22.54 14.19 8.00
N LEU A 82 -23.33 13.13 7.78
CA LEU A 82 -24.76 13.14 8.04
C LEU A 82 -25.07 13.44 9.52
N LEU A 83 -24.38 12.77 10.45
CA LEU A 83 -24.56 13.01 11.89
C LEU A 83 -24.18 14.44 12.29
N THR A 84 -23.14 15.02 11.69
CA THR A 84 -22.77 16.43 11.90
C THR A 84 -23.91 17.37 11.51
N VAL A 85 -24.53 17.13 10.34
CA VAL A 85 -25.66 17.93 9.84
C VAL A 85 -26.90 17.76 10.71
N LEU A 86 -27.23 16.53 11.12
CA LEU A 86 -28.39 16.25 11.97
C LEU A 86 -28.27 16.91 13.35
N VAL A 87 -27.08 16.88 13.96
CA VAL A 87 -26.84 17.56 15.24
C VAL A 87 -26.93 19.08 15.09
N ALA A 88 -26.40 19.63 13.99
CA ALA A 88 -26.52 21.07 13.70
C ALA A 88 -28.00 21.48 13.51
N ALA A 89 -28.79 20.69 12.79
CA ALA A 89 -30.22 20.94 12.61
C ALA A 89 -30.99 20.86 13.95
N ALA A 90 -30.65 19.89 14.80
CA ALA A 90 -31.24 19.76 16.13
C ALA A 90 -30.90 20.95 17.05
N LEU A 91 -29.68 21.49 16.97
CA LEU A 91 -29.28 22.71 17.69
C LEU A 91 -30.11 23.93 17.30
N VAL A 92 -30.45 24.05 16.01
CA VAL A 92 -31.28 25.15 15.49
C VAL A 92 -32.74 25.00 15.95
N ASN A 93 -33.27 23.77 15.97
CA ASN A 93 -34.71 23.53 16.22
C ASN A 93 -35.07 23.39 17.70
N SER A 94 -34.22 22.77 18.52
CA SER A 94 -34.53 22.40 19.91
C SER A 94 -33.83 23.28 20.95
N GLY A 95 -33.07 24.29 20.51
CA GLY A 95 -32.29 25.18 21.38
C GLY A 95 -30.88 24.67 21.66
N SER A 96 -30.01 25.59 22.09
CA SER A 96 -28.58 25.33 22.33
C SER A 96 -28.37 24.56 23.64
N SER A 97 -28.11 23.25 23.55
CA SER A 97 -27.57 22.48 24.67
C SER A 97 -26.07 22.25 24.46
N VAL A 98 -25.29 22.43 25.53
CA VAL A 98 -23.83 22.21 25.52
C VAL A 98 -23.48 20.80 25.03
N PHE A 99 -24.31 19.81 25.36
CA PHE A 99 -24.13 18.42 24.94
C PHE A 99 -24.21 18.24 23.41
N MET A 100 -25.15 18.92 22.75
CA MET A 100 -25.26 18.86 21.29
C MET A 100 -24.06 19.50 20.59
N TRP A 101 -23.52 20.60 21.12
CA TRP A 101 -22.28 21.20 20.61
C TRP A 101 -21.08 20.26 20.69
N ILE A 102 -20.95 19.51 21.78
CA ILE A 102 -19.89 18.49 21.94
C ILE A 102 -20.02 17.43 20.84
N TRP A 103 -21.23 16.90 20.61
CA TRP A 103 -21.44 15.91 19.55
C TRP A 103 -21.19 16.46 18.15
N GLN A 104 -21.58 17.71 17.88
CA GLN A 104 -21.30 18.35 16.60
C GLN A 104 -19.79 18.45 16.35
N LEU A 105 -19.01 18.86 17.36
CA LEU A 105 -17.55 18.92 17.25
C LEU A 105 -16.94 17.53 17.06
N VAL A 106 -17.41 16.52 17.78
CA VAL A 106 -16.92 15.14 17.64
C VAL A 106 -17.15 14.63 16.21
N PHE A 107 -18.38 14.73 15.70
CA PHE A 107 -18.69 14.26 14.34
C PHE A 107 -18.02 15.13 13.27
N GLY A 108 -17.93 16.44 13.47
CA GLY A 108 -17.24 17.35 12.56
C GLY A 108 -15.74 17.07 12.46
N VAL A 109 -15.07 16.81 13.59
CA VAL A 109 -13.65 16.41 13.62
C VAL A 109 -13.46 15.05 12.94
N LEU A 110 -14.33 14.07 13.20
CA LEU A 110 -14.28 12.77 12.52
C LEU A 110 -14.47 12.93 11.01
N PHE A 111 -15.45 13.72 10.58
CA PHE A 111 -15.71 14.00 9.17
C PHE A 111 -14.52 14.67 8.49
N LEU A 112 -13.93 15.70 9.12
CA LEU A 112 -12.73 16.37 8.61
C LEU A 112 -11.53 15.42 8.55
N TRP A 113 -11.40 14.53 9.53
CA TRP A 113 -10.40 13.46 9.50
C TRP A 113 -10.61 12.52 8.30
N PHE A 114 -11.85 12.11 8.00
CA PHE A 114 -12.16 11.32 6.80
C PHE A 114 -11.83 12.05 5.49
N ILE A 115 -12.13 13.35 5.39
CA ILE A 115 -11.78 14.17 4.20
C ILE A 115 -10.26 14.26 4.02
N THR A 116 -9.51 14.49 5.09
CA THR A 116 -8.05 14.61 5.00
C THR A 116 -7.39 13.26 4.71
N ALA A 117 -7.91 12.16 5.27
CA ALA A 117 -7.46 10.80 4.99
C ALA A 117 -7.71 10.38 3.53
N SER A 118 -8.84 10.80 2.92
CA SER A 118 -9.19 10.40 1.55
C SER A 118 -8.25 10.96 0.49
N ARG A 119 -7.64 12.14 0.70
CA ARG A 119 -6.65 12.73 -0.23
C ARG A 119 -5.43 11.83 -0.44
N GLY A 120 -5.04 11.05 0.58
CA GLY A 120 -3.93 10.11 0.48
C GLY A 120 -4.20 8.92 -0.44
N MET A 121 -5.48 8.61 -0.68
CA MET A 121 -5.96 7.37 -1.31
C MET A 121 -6.31 7.52 -2.78
N LEU A 122 -6.45 8.75 -3.26
CA LEU A 122 -6.52 9.05 -4.70
C LEU A 122 -5.22 8.72 -5.45
N ASN A 123 -4.16 8.39 -4.71
CA ASN A 123 -2.96 7.81 -5.28
C ASN A 123 -3.25 6.36 -5.66
N SER A 124 -3.56 6.12 -6.93
CA SER A 124 -3.76 4.79 -7.52
C SER A 124 -2.63 3.84 -7.08
N ARG A 125 -2.98 2.87 -6.26
CA ARG A 125 -2.09 1.81 -5.78
C ARG A 125 -2.71 0.49 -6.13
N GLY A 126 -1.93 -0.40 -6.68
CA GLY A 126 -2.48 -1.67 -7.10
C GLY A 126 -1.43 -2.55 -7.75
N PHE A 127 -1.94 -3.61 -8.35
CA PHE A 127 -1.15 -4.53 -9.14
C PHE A 127 -1.82 -4.67 -10.48
N LEU A 128 -1.03 -4.67 -11.54
CA LEU A 128 -1.48 -5.11 -12.86
C LEU A 128 -0.84 -6.47 -13.11
N ILE A 129 -1.61 -7.43 -13.56
CA ILE A 129 -1.16 -8.81 -13.77
C ILE A 129 -1.58 -9.19 -15.18
N ASP A 130 -0.61 -9.52 -16.01
CA ASP A 130 -0.85 -9.93 -17.40
C ASP A 130 0.14 -11.03 -17.80
N ARG A 131 -0.09 -11.69 -18.93
CA ARG A 131 0.72 -12.81 -19.45
C ARG A 131 2.20 -12.48 -19.60
N SER A 132 2.53 -11.20 -19.79
CA SER A 132 3.92 -10.73 -19.87
C SER A 132 4.61 -10.63 -18.51
N GLY A 133 3.86 -10.37 -17.43
CA GLY A 133 4.48 -10.13 -16.14
C GLY A 133 3.57 -9.60 -15.05
N PHE A 134 4.23 -9.26 -13.96
CA PHE A 134 3.65 -8.67 -12.76
C PHE A 134 4.06 -7.20 -12.67
N TYR A 135 3.10 -6.33 -12.41
CA TYR A 135 3.32 -4.89 -12.37
C TYR A 135 2.85 -4.30 -11.05
N ALA A 136 3.77 -3.74 -10.26
CA ALA A 136 3.43 -3.00 -9.05
C ALA A 136 3.14 -1.53 -9.40
N ARG A 137 1.90 -1.06 -9.15
CA ARG A 137 1.48 0.32 -9.39
C ARG A 137 1.50 1.13 -8.09
N THR A 138 2.18 2.26 -8.12
CA THR A 138 2.39 3.14 -6.96
C THR A 138 2.52 4.60 -7.38
N ARG A 139 1.67 5.51 -6.88
CA ARG A 139 1.84 6.98 -6.99
C ARG A 139 2.39 7.46 -8.35
N GLY A 140 1.71 7.08 -9.43
CA GLY A 140 2.08 7.51 -10.79
C GLY A 140 3.18 6.69 -11.46
N GLU A 141 3.78 5.74 -10.76
CA GLU A 141 4.80 4.82 -11.27
C GLU A 141 4.22 3.40 -11.39
N VAL A 142 4.68 2.68 -12.42
CA VAL A 142 4.35 1.27 -12.64
C VAL A 142 5.66 0.54 -12.87
N PHE A 143 5.95 -0.44 -12.01
CA PHE A 143 7.17 -1.23 -12.06
C PHE A 143 6.84 -2.64 -12.52
N GLY A 144 7.33 -3.00 -13.69
CA GLY A 144 7.05 -4.28 -14.33
C GLY A 144 8.18 -5.27 -14.15
N VAL A 145 7.80 -6.51 -13.86
CA VAL A 145 8.70 -7.64 -13.70
C VAL A 145 8.18 -8.78 -14.58
N SER A 146 9.02 -9.32 -15.45
CA SER A 146 8.64 -10.48 -16.28
C SER A 146 8.39 -11.71 -15.41
N TRP A 147 7.44 -12.57 -15.82
CA TRP A 147 7.23 -13.87 -15.16
C TRP A 147 8.46 -14.77 -15.19
N ASP A 148 9.35 -14.59 -16.17
CA ASP A 148 10.60 -15.36 -16.28
C ASP A 148 11.59 -15.00 -15.16
N GLU A 149 11.54 -13.75 -14.69
CA GLU A 149 12.38 -13.23 -13.60
C GLU A 149 11.83 -13.60 -12.22
N ILE A 150 10.61 -14.13 -12.17
CA ILE A 150 9.91 -14.51 -10.95
C ILE A 150 9.97 -16.03 -10.81
N LYS A 151 10.56 -16.52 -9.71
CA LYS A 151 10.50 -17.94 -9.38
C LYS A 151 9.11 -18.35 -8.91
N ALA A 152 8.56 -17.56 -7.99
CA ALA A 152 7.33 -17.87 -7.30
C ALA A 152 6.64 -16.61 -6.77
N VAL A 153 5.33 -16.68 -6.59
CA VAL A 153 4.49 -15.67 -5.95
C VAL A 153 3.51 -16.35 -5.00
N GLY A 154 3.34 -15.80 -3.80
CA GLY A 154 2.37 -16.30 -2.85
C GLY A 154 1.91 -15.26 -1.85
N ILE A 155 0.98 -15.66 -0.99
CA ILE A 155 0.43 -14.80 0.06
C ILE A 155 0.94 -15.28 1.41
N GLY A 156 1.76 -14.45 2.03
CA GLY A 156 2.25 -14.68 3.37
C GLY A 156 1.29 -14.12 4.42
N THR A 157 0.96 -14.94 5.43
CA THR A 157 0.06 -14.56 6.53
C THR A 157 0.76 -14.64 7.89
N LEU A 158 0.64 -13.61 8.71
CA LEU A 158 1.07 -13.66 10.13
C LEU A 158 -0.13 -13.95 11.04
N PRO A 159 0.08 -14.67 12.16
CA PRO A 159 -0.94 -14.86 13.18
C PRO A 159 -1.31 -13.53 13.86
N TRP A 160 -2.45 -13.51 14.55
CA TRP A 160 -2.92 -12.33 15.29
C TRP A 160 -2.01 -11.96 16.46
N ILE A 161 -1.41 -12.96 17.09
CA ILE A 161 -0.50 -12.83 18.22
C ILE A 161 0.74 -13.65 17.90
N GLN A 162 1.91 -13.03 18.06
CA GLN A 162 3.19 -13.71 17.94
C GLN A 162 4.15 -13.16 19.00
N HIS A 163 4.97 -14.03 19.59
CA HIS A 163 5.91 -13.64 20.66
C HIS A 163 5.23 -12.88 21.82
N ARG A 164 3.99 -13.29 22.19
CA ARG A 164 3.13 -12.64 23.19
C ARG A 164 2.77 -11.17 22.90
N ARG A 165 2.92 -10.71 21.65
CA ARG A 165 2.57 -9.35 21.21
C ARG A 165 1.51 -9.40 20.09
N PRO A 166 0.55 -8.45 20.08
CA PRO A 166 -0.41 -8.35 18.99
C PRO A 166 0.33 -7.90 17.70
N VAL A 167 0.05 -8.60 16.59
CA VAL A 167 0.58 -8.23 15.28
C VAL A 167 -0.33 -7.19 14.66
N ALA A 168 0.26 -6.07 14.22
CA ALA A 168 -0.43 -4.99 13.53
C ALA A 168 -1.19 -5.53 12.30
N PRO A 169 -2.50 -5.23 12.14
CA PRO A 169 -3.32 -5.74 11.04
C PRO A 169 -2.71 -5.57 9.65
N GLU A 170 -2.01 -4.45 9.41
CA GLU A 170 -1.39 -4.07 8.15
C GLU A 170 -0.20 -4.97 7.78
N ARG A 171 0.44 -5.59 8.77
CA ARG A 171 1.57 -6.50 8.55
C ARG A 171 1.12 -7.92 8.25
N ARG A 172 -0.15 -8.25 8.52
CA ARG A 172 -0.60 -9.64 8.56
C ARG A 172 -0.58 -10.31 7.21
N GLN A 173 -1.09 -9.65 6.19
CA GLN A 173 -1.14 -10.19 4.84
C GLN A 173 -0.16 -9.44 3.95
N ALA A 174 0.64 -10.18 3.19
CA ALA A 174 1.49 -9.59 2.17
C ALA A 174 1.56 -10.51 0.96
N LEU A 175 1.56 -9.92 -0.22
CA LEU A 175 2.01 -10.57 -1.43
C LEU A 175 3.52 -10.63 -1.42
N GLU A 176 4.09 -11.81 -1.60
CA GLU A 176 5.53 -12.00 -1.64
C GLU A 176 5.94 -12.56 -3.00
N LEU A 177 6.91 -11.89 -3.63
CA LEU A 177 7.50 -12.26 -4.91
C LEU A 177 8.92 -12.76 -4.65
N TYR A 178 9.22 -13.95 -5.19
CA TYR A 178 10.52 -14.59 -5.08
C TYR A 178 11.24 -14.50 -6.42
N PRO A 179 12.44 -13.88 -6.49
CA PRO A 179 13.19 -13.75 -7.74
C PRO A 179 13.71 -15.11 -8.21
N ALA A 180 13.84 -15.28 -9.54
CA ALA A 180 14.39 -16.48 -10.17
C ALA A 180 15.92 -16.59 -10.01
N ASP A 181 16.59 -15.45 -9.94
CA ASP A 181 18.05 -15.34 -9.90
C ASP A 181 18.53 -14.19 -9.00
N PRO A 182 19.78 -14.23 -8.52
CA PRO A 182 20.33 -13.21 -7.64
C PRO A 182 20.65 -11.87 -8.33
N GLY A 183 20.58 -11.78 -9.66
CA GLY A 183 20.79 -10.53 -10.41
C GLY A 183 19.54 -9.64 -10.47
N PHE A 184 18.42 -10.10 -9.91
CA PHE A 184 17.15 -9.37 -9.86
C PHE A 184 17.25 -7.97 -9.24
N PRO A 185 17.93 -7.76 -8.08
CA PRO A 185 17.97 -6.44 -7.44
C PRO A 185 18.70 -5.40 -8.28
N THR A 186 19.70 -5.82 -9.06
CA THR A 186 20.45 -4.94 -9.95
C THR A 186 19.62 -4.50 -11.16
N ARG A 187 18.70 -5.35 -11.63
CA ARG A 187 17.77 -5.03 -12.72
C ARG A 187 16.58 -4.19 -12.28
N HIS A 188 16.15 -4.36 -11.04
CA HIS A 188 14.98 -3.69 -10.47
C HIS A 188 15.30 -2.89 -9.18
N PRO A 189 16.20 -1.89 -9.25
CA PRO A 189 16.56 -1.08 -8.08
C PRO A 189 15.37 -0.34 -7.46
N GLU A 190 14.34 -0.05 -8.25
CA GLU A 190 13.07 0.56 -7.80
C GLU A 190 12.31 -0.31 -6.80
N LEU A 191 12.50 -1.64 -6.85
CA LEU A 191 11.83 -2.58 -5.97
C LEU A 191 12.54 -2.76 -4.61
N GLU A 192 13.76 -2.23 -4.47
CA GLU A 192 14.62 -2.44 -3.29
C GLU A 192 13.93 -2.05 -1.96
N ARG A 193 13.05 -1.05 -2.01
CA ARG A 193 12.28 -0.61 -0.83
C ARG A 193 11.38 -1.69 -0.23
N TRP A 194 11.00 -2.70 -1.02
CA TRP A 194 10.20 -3.85 -0.60
C TRP A 194 11.00 -5.13 -0.42
N ARG A 195 12.31 -5.09 -0.67
CA ARG A 195 13.18 -6.25 -0.48
C ARG A 195 13.25 -6.63 1.00
N VAL A 196 13.14 -7.92 1.25
CA VAL A 196 13.26 -8.56 2.56
C VAL A 196 14.15 -9.79 2.40
N GLU A 197 15.15 -9.89 3.26
CA GLU A 197 16.05 -11.04 3.35
C GLU A 197 15.79 -11.75 4.68
N GLU A 198 15.21 -12.94 4.59
CA GLU A 198 14.81 -13.76 5.73
C GLU A 198 15.00 -15.24 5.36
N SER A 199 14.89 -16.15 6.33
CA SER A 199 14.86 -17.58 6.01
C SER A 199 13.74 -17.90 5.02
N PRO A 200 13.96 -18.82 4.06
CA PRO A 200 12.94 -19.23 3.10
C PRO A 200 11.64 -19.62 3.80
N SER A 201 10.51 -19.09 3.33
CA SER A 201 9.20 -19.46 3.90
C SER A 201 8.80 -20.88 3.54
N MET A 202 9.35 -21.42 2.45
CA MET A 202 9.06 -22.76 1.95
C MET A 202 10.33 -23.42 1.38
N PRO A 203 10.41 -24.76 1.39
CA PRO A 203 11.52 -25.49 0.78
C PRO A 203 11.71 -25.11 -0.69
N GLY A 204 12.96 -24.88 -1.11
CA GLY A 204 13.31 -24.60 -2.51
C GLY A 204 13.10 -23.15 -2.96
N LEU A 205 12.58 -22.25 -2.12
CA LEU A 205 12.50 -20.82 -2.41
C LEU A 205 13.75 -20.07 -1.92
N PRO A 206 14.13 -18.95 -2.59
CA PRO A 206 15.18 -18.08 -2.08
C PRO A 206 14.76 -17.43 -0.75
N GLY A 207 15.73 -17.12 0.10
CA GLY A 207 15.51 -16.33 1.32
C GLY A 207 15.23 -14.85 1.02
N GLU A 208 15.72 -14.39 -0.13
CA GLU A 208 15.42 -13.07 -0.65
C GLU A 208 14.04 -13.03 -1.32
N ARG A 209 13.23 -12.03 -0.97
CA ARG A 209 11.88 -11.83 -1.51
C ARG A 209 11.47 -10.36 -1.46
N TYR A 210 10.49 -10.00 -2.26
CA TYR A 210 9.89 -8.67 -2.30
C TYR A 210 8.50 -8.74 -1.68
N ARG A 211 8.27 -7.96 -0.63
CA ARG A 211 7.09 -8.03 0.23
C ARG A 211 6.21 -6.79 0.04
N PHE A 212 5.00 -7.01 -0.48
CA PHE A 212 3.99 -5.99 -0.68
C PHE A 212 2.85 -6.19 0.31
N HIS A 213 2.78 -5.33 1.32
CA HIS A 213 1.74 -5.39 2.35
C HIS A 213 0.35 -5.10 1.77
N LEU A 214 -0.61 -5.97 2.11
CA LEU A 214 -1.98 -5.86 1.65
C LEU A 214 -2.84 -5.23 2.75
N PRO A 215 -3.83 -4.38 2.39
CA PRO A 215 -4.77 -3.84 3.34
C PRO A 215 -5.48 -4.95 4.12
N PRO A 216 -5.63 -4.78 5.45
CA PRO A 216 -6.33 -5.75 6.26
C PRO A 216 -7.80 -5.86 5.84
N PHE A 217 -8.39 -7.04 6.02
CA PHE A 217 -9.83 -7.31 5.78
C PHE A 217 -10.29 -7.04 4.34
N SER A 218 -9.38 -7.07 3.38
CA SER A 218 -9.70 -6.89 1.96
C SER A 218 -9.89 -8.23 1.25
N ARG A 219 -10.60 -8.22 0.11
CA ARG A 219 -10.68 -9.37 -0.80
C ARG A 219 -9.46 -9.50 -1.72
N LEU A 220 -8.53 -8.54 -1.63
CA LEU A 220 -7.34 -8.44 -2.48
C LEU A 220 -6.49 -9.71 -2.52
N PRO A 221 -6.24 -10.44 -1.40
CA PRO A 221 -5.48 -11.69 -1.49
C PRO A 221 -6.13 -12.72 -2.42
N LYS A 222 -7.47 -12.80 -2.43
CA LYS A 222 -8.21 -13.74 -3.28
C LYS A 222 -8.26 -13.27 -4.73
N GLU A 223 -8.39 -11.97 -4.96
CA GLU A 223 -8.35 -11.37 -6.30
C GLU A 223 -6.96 -11.53 -6.94
N LEU A 224 -5.89 -11.30 -6.17
CA LEU A 224 -4.51 -11.54 -6.59
C LEU A 224 -4.25 -13.02 -6.88
N GLU A 225 -4.70 -13.91 -5.99
CA GLU A 225 -4.62 -15.35 -6.22
C GLU A 225 -5.29 -15.74 -7.54
N GLY A 226 -6.53 -15.30 -7.78
CA GLY A 226 -7.25 -15.60 -9.01
C GLY A 226 -6.55 -15.05 -10.25
N ALA A 227 -6.05 -13.82 -10.19
CA ALA A 227 -5.32 -13.21 -11.30
C ALA A 227 -4.01 -13.95 -11.61
N VAL A 228 -3.20 -14.27 -10.59
CA VAL A 228 -1.95 -15.03 -10.79
C VAL A 228 -2.23 -16.45 -11.27
N GLN A 229 -3.24 -17.14 -10.72
CA GLN A 229 -3.59 -18.49 -11.17
C GLN A 229 -4.13 -18.51 -12.61
N THR A 230 -4.79 -17.45 -13.06
CA THR A 230 -5.29 -17.34 -14.44
C THR A 230 -4.14 -17.14 -15.42
N VAL A 231 -3.17 -16.32 -15.05
CA VAL A 231 -2.11 -15.84 -15.95
C VAL A 231 -0.84 -16.70 -15.89
N ALA A 232 -0.43 -17.10 -14.70
CA ALA A 232 0.83 -17.81 -14.44
C ALA A 232 0.67 -18.84 -13.30
N PRO A 233 -0.20 -19.86 -13.46
CA PRO A 233 -0.52 -20.83 -12.40
C PRO A 233 0.72 -21.55 -11.84
N GLN A 234 1.70 -21.84 -12.69
CA GLN A 234 2.96 -22.48 -12.30
C GLN A 234 3.83 -21.64 -11.34
N LYS A 235 3.60 -20.33 -11.27
CA LYS A 235 4.32 -19.42 -10.37
C LYS A 235 3.64 -19.29 -9.02
N TRP A 236 2.38 -19.70 -8.90
CA TRP A 236 1.61 -19.59 -7.67
C TRP A 236 2.01 -20.67 -6.66
N VAL A 237 2.47 -20.25 -5.49
CA VAL A 237 2.85 -21.18 -4.40
C VAL A 237 1.82 -21.25 -3.28
N GLY A 238 0.68 -20.57 -3.42
CA GLY A 238 -0.39 -20.61 -2.43
C GLY A 238 -0.25 -19.61 -1.28
N HIS A 239 -1.08 -19.85 -0.27
CA HIS A 239 -1.05 -19.12 0.99
C HIS A 239 -0.21 -19.90 1.99
N TYR A 240 0.67 -19.20 2.70
CA TYR A 240 1.50 -19.82 3.74
C TYR A 240 1.58 -18.94 4.99
N LYS A 241 1.94 -19.59 6.09
CA LYS A 241 2.16 -18.91 7.37
C LYS A 241 3.59 -18.39 7.44
N ARG A 242 3.72 -17.14 7.82
CA ARG A 242 4.98 -16.47 8.12
C ARG A 242 5.18 -16.42 9.62
N HIS A 243 6.43 -16.19 10.01
CA HIS A 243 6.79 -15.94 11.39
C HIS A 243 7.60 -14.66 11.47
N LEU A 244 7.27 -13.80 12.43
CA LEU A 244 8.14 -12.69 12.79
C LEU A 244 9.47 -13.23 13.33
N PRO A 245 10.59 -12.56 13.02
CA PRO A 245 11.87 -12.88 13.62
C PRO A 245 11.75 -12.85 15.16
N PRO A 246 12.53 -13.68 15.87
CA PRO A 246 12.55 -13.63 17.32
C PRO A 246 13.00 -12.24 17.78
N PRO A 247 12.44 -11.72 18.90
CA PRO A 247 12.91 -10.47 19.46
C PRO A 247 14.41 -10.57 19.81
N PRO A 248 15.18 -9.48 19.69
CA PRO A 248 16.56 -9.45 20.19
C PRO A 248 16.56 -9.79 21.69
N ALA A 249 17.52 -10.64 22.09
CA ALA A 249 17.72 -11.05 23.47
C ALA A 249 18.19 -9.89 24.35
#